data_AF-A0A1Y3MW26-F1
#
_entry.id   AF-A0A1Y3MW26-F1
#
_cell.length_a   1.000
_cell.length_b   1.000
_cell.length_c   1.000
_cell.angle_alpha   90.00
_cell.angle_beta   90.00
_cell.angle_gamma   90.00
#
_symmetry.space_group_name_H-M   'P 1'
#
loop_
_entity.id
_entity.type
_entity.pdbx_description
1 polymer ?
#
loop_
_entity_poly.entity_id
_entity_poly.type
_entity_poly.pdbx_seq_one_letter_code
_entity_poly.pdbx_strand_id
1 'polypeptide(L)'
;MNFELLNITDIHNEKDINSDEVVDIEKNNLTYSIESNSVEAFKRNIKHKGIDGVSSPDEKKYDVKFSTFEASEGSVVYFSDQQITLISPDGNINTRNYTEDSTGKITIDTVDGKSIDIDFEMDSFSLNHQKYNPSKNKFVINGIVYTVTQEDRNRCYMYDSIHSQIIFIFDHKNWNIGEEEEKEEGEKKEEEEKEEEEKVKTAFVRGSFTSWKDNNNFSMSYSKNLELHYVAVNSDDIRDCIGNSGHPEYKFYINDKYMGTEKASFVPEGYIFHTCDANLIVIFPNEDINEIIKESNIAGTIKHLSDFDLTTSEGKEEISNFRLVPGTKKLFRSFHPYYPTGQRNINYDTEKIRITLVQELATAKGIKSDINLTEDCSKYIGEEIEWYDGSTSTVTIPKYYQDIMKSNSVCYVQSVSGVSPSYHYVYNKPRNPLFYEWIQKIVNFILSDAHEAPFQIHCAIGTDRTGVFSALLGALCGATWEEVSNDYQKTNRMGIKEYRSTALLAQSFQRLLEVNDITKVEHLSEALWNHFTIVATLNGKPVLTREKLEALKNKLN
;
A
#
# COMPACT_ATOMS: atom_id res chain seq x y z
N MET A 1 23.75 -7.38 -12.26
CA MET A 1 23.32 -8.60 -12.94
C MET A 1 22.25 -8.18 -13.93
N ASN A 2 22.48 -8.43 -15.23
CA ASN A 2 21.52 -8.08 -16.29
C ASN A 2 20.36 -9.09 -16.25
N PHE A 3 19.13 -8.57 -16.30
CA PHE A 3 17.95 -9.37 -16.59
C PHE A 3 17.79 -9.43 -18.10
N GLU A 4 17.83 -10.63 -18.68
CA GLU A 4 17.39 -10.87 -20.07
C GLU A 4 15.93 -11.32 -20.06
N LEU A 5 15.11 -10.73 -20.93
CA LEU A 5 13.72 -11.10 -21.15
C LEU A 5 13.61 -12.51 -21.75
N LEU A 6 12.69 -13.31 -21.22
CA LEU A 6 12.22 -14.56 -21.81
C LEU A 6 11.23 -14.25 -22.94
N ASN A 7 11.52 -14.75 -24.15
CA ASN A 7 10.56 -14.85 -25.25
C ASN A 7 9.86 -16.21 -25.20
N ILE A 8 8.54 -16.22 -25.39
CA ILE A 8 7.74 -17.44 -25.50
C ILE A 8 7.33 -17.58 -26.98
N THR A 9 7.57 -18.74 -27.58
CA THR A 9 7.06 -19.11 -28.91
C THR A 9 6.26 -20.41 -28.81
N ASP A 10 5.05 -20.40 -29.38
CA ASP A 10 4.24 -21.61 -29.58
C ASP A 10 4.76 -22.38 -30.80
N ILE A 11 5.03 -23.67 -30.63
CA ILE A 11 5.70 -24.52 -31.63
C ILE A 11 4.68 -25.09 -32.65
N HIS A 12 3.37 -24.84 -32.47
CA HIS A 12 2.34 -25.37 -33.37
C HIS A 12 1.73 -24.38 -34.36
N ASN A 13 2.05 -23.08 -34.29
CA ASN A 13 1.77 -22.13 -35.37
C ASN A 13 2.84 -21.04 -35.36
N GLU A 14 3.58 -20.88 -36.46
CA GLU A 14 4.59 -19.82 -36.64
C GLU A 14 3.95 -18.42 -36.73
N LYS A 15 3.37 -17.92 -35.63
CA LYS A 15 2.93 -16.55 -35.47
C LYS A 15 3.18 -16.05 -34.04
N ASP A 16 3.83 -14.90 -33.94
CA ASP A 16 3.98 -14.15 -32.70
C ASP A 16 2.60 -13.77 -32.14
N ILE A 17 2.28 -14.20 -30.93
CA ILE A 17 1.07 -13.82 -30.20
C ILE A 17 1.40 -12.63 -29.31
N ASN A 18 0.67 -11.53 -29.48
CA ASN A 18 0.78 -10.33 -28.66
C ASN A 18 -0.01 -10.50 -27.36
N SER A 19 0.41 -9.87 -26.27
CA SER A 19 -0.01 -10.16 -24.88
C SER A 19 -1.46 -9.86 -24.47
N ASP A 20 -2.40 -9.66 -25.41
CA ASP A 20 -3.74 -9.11 -25.13
C ASP A 20 -4.94 -9.95 -25.65
N GLU A 21 -4.77 -11.21 -26.05
CA GLU A 21 -5.91 -12.05 -26.46
C GLU A 21 -6.33 -13.06 -25.37
N VAL A 22 -7.51 -12.83 -24.78
CA VAL A 22 -8.26 -13.81 -23.99
C VAL A 22 -8.84 -14.84 -24.96
N VAL A 23 -8.29 -16.06 -24.95
CA VAL A 23 -8.87 -17.19 -25.66
C VAL A 23 -9.56 -18.10 -24.65
N ASP A 24 -10.89 -18.21 -24.79
CA ASP A 24 -11.71 -19.21 -24.12
C ASP A 24 -11.41 -20.58 -24.76
N ILE A 25 -10.69 -21.45 -24.04
CA ILE A 25 -10.31 -22.78 -24.53
C ILE A 25 -10.98 -23.83 -23.64
N GLU A 26 -12.19 -24.22 -24.02
CA GLU A 26 -12.73 -25.52 -23.60
C GLU A 26 -11.83 -26.64 -24.15
N LYS A 27 -11.35 -27.51 -23.25
CA LYS A 27 -10.69 -28.79 -23.51
C LYS A 27 -9.49 -28.72 -24.47
N ASN A 28 -8.26 -28.63 -23.93
CA ASN A 28 -7.12 -29.48 -24.33
C ASN A 28 -5.90 -29.28 -23.41
N ASN A 29 -5.09 -30.34 -23.32
CA ASN A 29 -3.88 -30.47 -22.50
C ASN A 29 -2.84 -29.36 -22.76
N LEU A 30 -2.48 -28.59 -21.73
CA LEU A 30 -1.30 -27.71 -21.74
C LEU A 30 -0.03 -28.52 -21.49
N THR A 31 1.02 -28.28 -22.29
CA THR A 31 2.36 -28.89 -22.13
C THR A 31 3.34 -27.81 -21.72
N TYR A 32 4.12 -28.02 -20.64
CA TYR A 32 5.24 -27.16 -20.27
C TYR A 32 6.57 -27.82 -20.63
N SER A 33 7.49 -27.04 -21.21
CA SER A 33 8.89 -27.44 -21.45
C SER A 33 9.80 -26.71 -20.47
N ILE A 34 10.54 -27.44 -19.64
CA ILE A 34 11.57 -26.87 -18.76
C ILE A 34 12.87 -26.82 -19.54
N GLU A 35 13.39 -25.63 -19.82
CA GLU A 35 14.70 -25.49 -20.46
C GLU A 35 15.85 -25.93 -19.53
N SER A 36 16.82 -26.61 -20.13
CA SER A 36 17.94 -27.36 -19.53
C SER A 36 18.88 -26.61 -18.54
N ASN A 37 18.72 -25.30 -18.34
CA ASN A 37 19.66 -24.50 -17.55
C ASN A 37 19.45 -24.59 -16.02
N SER A 38 18.27 -25.02 -15.56
CA SER A 38 17.99 -25.30 -14.14
C SER A 38 18.63 -26.61 -13.66
N VAL A 39 18.81 -27.58 -14.56
CA VAL A 39 19.44 -28.87 -14.29
C VAL A 39 20.96 -28.74 -14.09
N GLU A 40 21.63 -27.87 -14.85
CA GLU A 40 23.08 -27.64 -14.71
C GLU A 40 23.46 -26.80 -13.48
N ALA A 41 22.57 -25.90 -13.02
CA ALA A 41 22.73 -25.20 -11.74
C ALA A 41 22.60 -26.17 -10.54
N PHE A 42 21.72 -27.16 -10.67
CA PHE A 42 21.49 -28.19 -9.67
C PHE A 42 22.64 -29.22 -9.60
N LYS A 43 23.16 -29.69 -10.75
CA LYS A 43 24.35 -30.56 -10.83
C LYS A 43 25.59 -29.94 -10.17
N ARG A 44 25.77 -28.62 -10.28
CA ARG A 44 26.87 -27.88 -9.62
C ARG A 44 26.78 -27.92 -8.09
N ASN A 45 25.59 -27.93 -7.51
CA ASN A 45 25.40 -28.01 -6.05
C ASN A 45 25.64 -29.42 -5.48
N ILE A 46 25.43 -30.48 -6.28
CA ILE A 46 25.69 -31.86 -5.86
C ILE A 46 27.20 -32.18 -5.88
N LYS A 47 27.97 -31.59 -6.79
CA LYS A 47 29.43 -31.79 -6.86
C LYS A 47 30.22 -31.25 -5.65
N HIS A 48 29.58 -30.50 -4.76
CA HIS A 48 30.18 -30.02 -3.51
C HIS A 48 29.96 -30.93 -2.29
N LYS A 49 29.30 -32.08 -2.44
CA LYS A 49 29.29 -33.15 -1.42
C LYS A 49 29.92 -34.41 -2.01
N GLY A 50 31.20 -34.59 -1.73
CA GLY A 50 32.10 -35.51 -2.43
C GLY A 50 31.68 -36.97 -2.44
N ILE A 51 31.19 -37.42 -3.59
CA ILE A 51 31.09 -38.83 -3.97
C ILE A 51 31.87 -38.98 -5.27
N ASP A 52 33.12 -39.43 -5.17
CA ASP A 52 33.93 -39.80 -6.32
C ASP A 52 33.63 -41.25 -6.71
N GLY A 53 33.39 -41.45 -8.01
CA GLY A 53 33.72 -42.69 -8.70
C GLY A 53 32.59 -43.70 -8.91
N VAL A 54 31.80 -43.54 -9.97
CA VAL A 54 31.37 -44.64 -10.84
C VAL A 54 31.22 -44.09 -12.26
N SER A 55 31.96 -44.68 -13.20
CA SER A 55 31.72 -44.54 -14.64
C SER A 55 30.81 -45.68 -15.10
N SER A 56 29.70 -45.39 -15.76
CA SER A 56 28.97 -46.38 -16.57
C SER A 56 28.11 -45.70 -17.65
N PRO A 57 27.92 -46.33 -18.83
CA PRO A 57 27.33 -45.74 -20.02
C PRO A 57 25.81 -45.97 -20.10
N ASP A 58 25.19 -45.27 -21.05
CA ASP A 58 23.77 -45.23 -21.43
C ASP A 58 22.87 -44.28 -20.62
N GLU A 59 23.04 -42.96 -20.85
CA GLU A 59 22.05 -41.95 -20.49
C GLU A 59 20.79 -42.12 -21.38
N LYS A 60 19.76 -42.80 -20.85
CA LYS A 60 18.40 -42.63 -21.38
C LYS A 60 17.85 -41.29 -20.90
N LYS A 61 17.52 -40.40 -21.83
CA LYS A 61 16.79 -39.16 -21.55
C LYS A 61 15.28 -39.44 -21.57
N TYR A 62 14.58 -38.98 -20.55
CA TYR A 62 13.12 -39.01 -20.47
C TYR A 62 12.61 -37.56 -20.45
N ASP A 63 11.64 -37.25 -21.31
CA ASP A 63 10.90 -35.99 -21.26
C ASP A 63 9.78 -36.12 -20.22
N VAL A 64 9.83 -35.29 -19.17
CA VAL A 64 8.80 -35.28 -18.12
C VAL A 64 7.81 -34.17 -18.43
N LYS A 65 6.59 -34.54 -18.86
CA LYS A 65 5.46 -33.60 -18.96
C LYS A 65 4.73 -33.51 -17.61
N PHE A 66 4.66 -32.31 -17.03
CA PHE A 66 3.80 -32.03 -15.88
C PHE A 66 2.44 -31.52 -16.39
N SER A 67 1.38 -32.32 -16.25
CA SER A 67 0.01 -31.80 -16.19
C SER A 67 -0.27 -31.33 -14.76
N THR A 68 -1.15 -30.35 -14.59
CA THR A 68 -1.46 -29.73 -13.29
C THR A 68 -1.75 -30.77 -12.21
N PHE A 69 -0.84 -30.87 -11.24
CA PHE A 69 -0.92 -31.77 -10.09
C PHE A 69 -1.81 -31.15 -9.00
N GLU A 70 -2.92 -31.81 -8.66
CA GLU A 70 -3.53 -31.68 -7.33
C GLU A 70 -2.97 -32.81 -6.45
N ALA A 71 -1.98 -32.45 -5.61
CA ALA A 71 -1.17 -33.40 -4.84
C ALA A 71 -2.00 -34.10 -3.75
N SER A 72 -2.04 -35.43 -3.82
CA SER A 72 -2.65 -36.30 -2.80
C SER A 72 -1.62 -37.03 -1.94
N GLU A 73 -0.47 -37.42 -2.50
CA GLU A 73 0.72 -37.86 -1.75
C GLU A 73 1.95 -37.62 -2.64
N GLY A 74 2.76 -36.59 -2.36
CA GLY A 74 4.01 -36.33 -3.10
C GLY A 74 3.89 -35.35 -4.27
N SER A 75 4.64 -34.24 -4.24
CA SER A 75 4.68 -33.24 -5.34
C SER A 75 5.99 -33.21 -6.12
N VAL A 76 7.01 -33.96 -5.68
CA VAL A 76 8.27 -34.11 -6.43
C VAL A 76 8.72 -35.55 -6.31
N VAL A 77 8.96 -36.18 -7.46
CA VAL A 77 9.39 -37.56 -7.59
C VAL A 77 10.83 -37.57 -8.13
N TYR A 78 11.79 -37.99 -7.31
CA TYR A 78 13.17 -38.21 -7.77
C TYR A 78 13.42 -39.71 -7.93
N PHE A 79 13.94 -40.11 -9.09
CA PHE A 79 14.36 -41.48 -9.37
C PHE A 79 15.89 -41.59 -9.24
N SER A 80 16.34 -42.60 -8.51
CA SER A 80 17.69 -43.16 -8.59
C SER A 80 17.62 -44.63 -8.95
N ASP A 81 18.76 -45.29 -9.15
CA ASP A 81 18.88 -46.63 -9.75
C ASP A 81 17.97 -47.72 -9.14
N GLN A 82 17.44 -47.56 -7.92
CA GLN A 82 16.38 -48.42 -7.34
C GLN A 82 15.45 -47.71 -6.34
N GLN A 83 15.46 -46.38 -6.27
CA GLN A 83 14.68 -45.65 -5.27
C GLN A 83 13.88 -44.50 -5.88
N ILE A 84 12.67 -44.33 -5.35
CA ILE A 84 11.79 -43.21 -5.61
C ILE A 84 11.69 -42.36 -4.33
N THR A 85 11.98 -41.07 -4.44
CA THR A 85 11.79 -40.13 -3.31
C THR A 85 10.54 -39.32 -3.56
N LEU A 86 9.58 -39.44 -2.63
CA LEU A 86 8.32 -38.72 -2.60
C LEU A 86 8.44 -37.59 -1.59
N ILE A 87 8.26 -36.34 -2.01
CA ILE A 87 8.18 -35.19 -1.11
C ILE A 87 6.70 -34.83 -0.92
N SER A 88 6.10 -35.20 0.21
CA SER A 88 4.69 -34.91 0.47
C SER A 88 4.44 -33.42 0.68
N PRO A 89 3.19 -32.95 0.49
CA PRO A 89 2.85 -31.53 0.62
C PRO A 89 3.14 -30.93 2.02
N ASP A 90 3.24 -31.76 3.06
CA ASP A 90 3.64 -31.35 4.41
C ASP A 90 5.18 -31.25 4.60
N GLY A 91 5.97 -31.43 3.54
CA GLY A 91 7.43 -31.34 3.55
C GLY A 91 8.14 -32.63 3.97
N ASN A 92 7.42 -33.71 4.24
CA ASN A 92 8.05 -34.99 4.57
C ASN A 92 8.67 -35.61 3.31
N ILE A 93 9.94 -36.00 3.43
CA ILE A 93 10.70 -36.68 2.38
C ILE A 93 10.65 -38.18 2.67
N ASN A 94 10.10 -38.96 1.74
CA ASN A 94 9.97 -40.39 1.86
C ASN A 94 10.62 -41.10 0.68
N THR A 95 11.82 -41.64 0.91
CA THR A 95 12.54 -42.45 -0.08
C THR A 95 12.16 -43.91 0.07
N ARG A 96 11.69 -44.51 -1.01
CA ARG A 96 11.26 -45.91 -1.07
C ARG A 96 11.98 -46.64 -2.17
N ASN A 97 12.21 -47.92 -1.95
CA ASN A 97 12.62 -48.79 -3.05
C ASN A 97 11.40 -49.03 -3.95
N TYR A 98 11.64 -49.17 -5.25
CA TYR A 98 10.61 -49.63 -6.17
C TYR A 98 11.08 -50.90 -6.86
N THR A 99 10.13 -51.70 -7.34
CA THR A 99 10.41 -52.84 -8.21
C THR A 99 9.83 -52.57 -9.58
N GLU A 100 10.67 -52.67 -10.61
CA GLU A 100 10.24 -52.64 -12.00
C GLU A 100 10.06 -54.07 -12.48
N ASP A 101 8.89 -54.38 -13.03
CA ASP A 101 8.65 -55.68 -13.64
C ASP A 101 9.15 -55.74 -15.10
N SER A 102 9.07 -56.91 -15.72
CA SER A 102 9.53 -57.13 -17.10
C SER A 102 8.75 -56.34 -18.17
N THR A 103 7.66 -55.67 -17.80
CA THR A 103 6.85 -54.82 -18.69
C THR A 103 7.18 -53.34 -18.55
N GLY A 104 8.10 -52.98 -17.64
CA GLY A 104 8.45 -51.59 -17.33
C GLY A 104 7.52 -50.95 -16.30
N LYS A 105 6.62 -51.72 -15.68
CA LYS A 105 5.72 -51.23 -14.65
C LYS A 105 6.46 -51.11 -13.32
N ILE A 106 6.41 -49.93 -12.72
CA ILE A 106 7.04 -49.65 -11.43
C ILE A 106 6.01 -49.85 -10.33
N THR A 107 6.34 -50.68 -9.34
CA THR A 107 5.53 -50.90 -8.14
C THR A 107 6.26 -50.34 -6.92
N ILE A 108 5.56 -49.56 -6.09
CA ILE A 108 6.08 -48.98 -4.86
C ILE A 108 5.29 -49.52 -3.68
N ASP A 109 6.00 -50.10 -2.72
CA ASP A 109 5.38 -50.57 -1.47
C ASP A 109 5.06 -49.39 -0.55
N THR A 110 3.79 -49.28 -0.14
CA THR A 110 3.33 -48.29 0.84
C THR A 110 3.50 -48.81 2.27
N VAL A 111 3.53 -47.91 3.27
CA VAL A 111 3.78 -48.30 4.68
C VAL A 111 2.61 -49.13 5.25
N ASP A 112 1.42 -49.02 4.67
CA ASP A 112 0.22 -49.77 5.04
C ASP A 112 0.09 -51.11 4.28
N GLY A 113 1.13 -51.54 3.54
CA GLY A 113 1.15 -52.82 2.84
C GLY A 113 0.30 -52.85 1.57
N LYS A 114 -0.05 -51.67 1.03
CA LYS A 114 -0.60 -51.53 -0.33
C LYS A 114 0.53 -51.30 -1.32
N SER A 115 0.25 -51.47 -2.60
CA SER A 115 1.17 -51.14 -3.68
C SER A 115 0.60 -49.99 -4.51
N ILE A 116 1.46 -49.05 -4.89
CA ILE A 116 1.15 -48.05 -5.92
C ILE A 116 1.80 -48.54 -7.20
N ASP A 117 0.95 -48.76 -8.21
CA ASP A 117 1.36 -49.17 -9.54
C ASP A 117 1.54 -47.92 -10.41
N ILE A 118 2.70 -47.80 -11.04
CA ILE A 118 3.05 -46.75 -11.99
C ILE A 118 3.21 -47.41 -13.35
N ASP A 119 2.25 -47.16 -14.24
CA ASP A 119 2.31 -47.59 -15.64
C ASP A 119 3.00 -46.50 -16.48
N PHE A 120 3.97 -46.92 -17.30
CA PHE A 120 4.59 -46.07 -18.31
C PHE A 120 3.87 -46.26 -19.64
N GLU A 121 3.09 -45.26 -20.06
CA GLU A 121 2.73 -45.13 -21.47
C GLU A 121 3.81 -44.31 -22.17
N MET A 122 4.18 -44.71 -23.40
CA MET A 122 5.48 -44.44 -24.03
C MET A 122 5.95 -42.98 -24.07
N ASP A 123 5.11 -41.98 -23.78
CA ASP A 123 5.50 -40.56 -23.72
C ASP A 123 4.79 -39.73 -22.62
N SER A 124 4.19 -40.36 -21.58
CA SER A 124 3.58 -39.61 -20.45
C SER A 124 3.42 -40.42 -19.17
N PHE A 125 3.44 -39.72 -18.02
CA PHE A 125 3.26 -40.29 -16.68
C PHE A 125 1.85 -39.99 -16.17
N SER A 126 1.12 -41.01 -15.70
CA SER A 126 -0.21 -40.85 -15.09
C SER A 126 -0.25 -41.49 -13.71
N LEU A 127 -0.27 -40.68 -12.63
CA LEU A 127 -0.44 -41.20 -11.27
C LEU A 127 -1.94 -41.26 -10.94
N ASN A 128 -2.53 -42.44 -10.92
CA ASN A 128 -3.91 -42.62 -10.46
C ASN A 128 -3.92 -42.76 -8.93
N HIS A 129 -4.27 -41.69 -8.22
CA HIS A 129 -4.47 -41.74 -6.76
C HIS A 129 -5.92 -41.41 -6.36
N GLN A 130 -6.36 -42.03 -5.26
CA GLN A 130 -7.62 -41.70 -4.60
C GLN A 130 -7.69 -40.19 -4.34
N LYS A 131 -8.81 -39.58 -4.76
CA LYS A 131 -9.15 -38.17 -4.60
C LYS A 131 -8.85 -37.71 -3.16
N TYR A 132 -7.72 -37.03 -2.97
CA TYR A 132 -7.43 -36.36 -1.70
C TYR A 132 -8.45 -35.23 -1.56
N ASN A 133 -9.33 -35.37 -0.58
CA ASN A 133 -10.07 -34.25 -0.07
C ASN A 133 -9.12 -33.53 0.89
N PRO A 134 -8.45 -32.44 0.49
CA PRO A 134 -7.71 -31.64 1.45
C PRO A 134 -8.62 -31.35 2.63
N SER A 135 -8.08 -31.49 3.85
CA SER A 135 -8.78 -31.02 5.03
C SER A 135 -9.29 -29.60 4.75
N LYS A 136 -10.55 -29.30 5.08
CA LYS A 136 -11.32 -28.10 4.70
C LYS A 136 -10.66 -26.72 4.93
N ASN A 137 -9.45 -26.69 5.47
CA ASN A 137 -8.68 -25.51 5.85
C ASN A 137 -7.29 -25.44 5.19
N LYS A 138 -6.95 -26.29 4.21
CA LYS A 138 -5.62 -26.27 3.54
C LYS A 138 -5.69 -25.89 2.07
N PHE A 139 -4.66 -25.19 1.59
CA PHE A 139 -4.43 -24.89 0.18
C PHE A 139 -2.93 -24.81 -0.13
N VAL A 140 -2.57 -24.88 -1.41
CA VAL A 140 -1.18 -24.86 -1.88
C VAL A 140 -0.91 -23.59 -2.66
N ILE A 141 0.15 -22.85 -2.29
CA ILE A 141 0.67 -21.74 -3.09
C ILE A 141 2.14 -22.04 -3.37
N ASN A 142 2.53 -22.06 -4.65
CA ASN A 142 3.92 -22.27 -5.07
C ASN A 142 4.58 -23.52 -4.43
N GLY A 143 3.82 -24.61 -4.29
CA GLY A 143 4.28 -25.86 -3.69
C GLY A 143 4.32 -25.89 -2.16
N ILE A 144 3.95 -24.80 -1.48
CA ILE A 144 3.88 -24.71 -0.02
C ILE A 144 2.44 -24.93 0.43
N VAL A 145 2.22 -25.82 1.40
CA VAL A 145 0.90 -26.03 2.02
C VAL A 145 0.67 -25.04 3.14
N TYR A 146 -0.39 -24.25 3.00
CA TYR A 146 -0.87 -23.36 4.03
C TYR A 146 -2.09 -23.95 4.71
N THR A 147 -2.19 -23.74 6.03
CA THR A 147 -3.40 -24.04 6.80
C THR A 147 -4.00 -22.71 7.25
N VAL A 148 -5.21 -22.40 6.78
CA VAL A 148 -5.95 -21.20 7.15
C VAL A 148 -6.68 -21.44 8.46
N THR A 149 -6.33 -20.68 9.49
CA THR A 149 -7.03 -20.69 10.77
C THR A 149 -8.22 -19.72 10.77
N GLN A 150 -9.09 -19.81 11.78
CA GLN A 150 -10.15 -18.81 11.95
C GLN A 150 -9.58 -17.43 12.26
N GLU A 151 -8.44 -17.37 12.95
CA GLU A 151 -7.76 -16.12 13.25
C GLU A 151 -7.28 -15.44 11.97
N ASP A 152 -6.71 -16.19 11.02
CA ASP A 152 -6.31 -15.66 9.71
C ASP A 152 -7.51 -15.14 8.91
N ARG A 153 -8.63 -15.87 8.93
CA ARG A 153 -9.90 -15.45 8.31
C ARG A 153 -10.41 -14.15 8.91
N ASN A 154 -10.32 -14.00 10.23
CA ASN A 154 -10.78 -12.82 10.94
C ASN A 154 -9.83 -11.62 10.70
N ARG A 155 -8.51 -11.83 10.63
CA ARG A 155 -7.53 -10.79 10.29
C ARG A 155 -7.56 -10.40 8.81
N CYS A 156 -8.14 -11.24 7.96
CA CYS A 156 -8.15 -11.12 6.50
C CYS A 156 -6.77 -11.23 5.84
N TYR A 157 -5.75 -11.75 6.54
CA TYR A 157 -4.45 -12.08 5.95
C TYR A 157 -3.66 -13.08 6.82
N MET A 158 -2.66 -13.70 6.21
CA MET A 158 -1.61 -14.48 6.88
C MET A 158 -0.24 -13.86 6.60
N TYR A 159 0.67 -13.94 7.57
CA TYR A 159 2.08 -13.61 7.36
C TYR A 159 2.94 -14.87 7.38
N ASP A 160 3.60 -15.14 6.26
CA ASP A 160 4.62 -16.18 6.15
C ASP A 160 5.99 -15.54 6.28
N SER A 161 6.55 -15.61 7.49
CA SER A 161 7.88 -15.08 7.78
C SER A 161 9.01 -15.89 7.15
N ILE A 162 8.79 -17.17 6.79
CA ILE A 162 9.81 -18.04 6.22
C ILE A 162 10.06 -17.66 4.76
N HIS A 163 8.99 -17.36 4.03
CA HIS A 163 9.06 -17.01 2.60
C HIS A 163 8.92 -15.51 2.35
N SER A 164 8.85 -14.70 3.41
CA SER A 164 8.62 -13.25 3.35
C SER A 164 7.37 -12.90 2.53
N GLN A 165 6.25 -13.59 2.79
CA GLN A 165 5.00 -13.38 2.06
C GLN A 165 3.86 -12.91 2.97
N ILE A 166 2.96 -12.14 2.37
CA ILE A 166 1.65 -11.82 2.95
C ILE A 166 0.60 -12.44 2.05
N ILE A 167 -0.30 -13.23 2.65
CA ILE A 167 -1.39 -13.86 1.93
C ILE A 167 -2.67 -13.17 2.35
N PHE A 168 -3.22 -12.31 1.49
CA PHE A 168 -4.50 -11.68 1.74
C PHE A 168 -5.63 -12.70 1.56
N ILE A 169 -6.63 -12.64 2.43
CA ILE A 169 -7.74 -13.59 2.48
C ILE A 169 -9.05 -12.81 2.52
N PHE A 170 -9.94 -13.12 1.57
CA PHE A 170 -11.30 -12.62 1.54
C PHE A 170 -12.28 -13.80 1.64
N ASP A 171 -12.81 -14.01 2.84
CA ASP A 171 -13.70 -15.13 3.17
C ASP A 171 -15.16 -14.79 2.90
N HIS A 172 -15.77 -15.45 1.91
CA HIS A 172 -17.14 -15.11 1.48
C HIS A 172 -18.17 -15.24 2.60
N LYS A 173 -17.97 -16.17 3.54
CA LYS A 173 -18.88 -16.40 4.66
C LYS A 173 -18.84 -15.27 5.67
N ASN A 174 -17.63 -14.83 6.04
CA ASN A 174 -17.48 -13.74 7.00
C ASN A 174 -18.03 -12.41 6.46
N TRP A 175 -17.95 -12.22 5.13
CA TRP A 175 -18.42 -11.01 4.45
C TRP A 175 -19.90 -11.07 4.02
N ASN A 176 -20.63 -12.14 4.37
CA ASN A 176 -22.04 -12.37 4.02
C ASN A 176 -22.38 -12.14 2.53
N ILE A 177 -21.46 -12.45 1.61
CA ILE A 177 -21.76 -12.35 0.18
C ILE A 177 -22.80 -13.41 -0.16
N GLY A 178 -24.00 -12.97 -0.53
CA GLY A 178 -25.12 -13.82 -0.97
C GLY A 178 -26.36 -13.83 -0.08
N GLU A 179 -26.34 -13.22 1.11
CA GLU A 179 -27.50 -13.26 2.04
C GLU A 179 -28.33 -11.95 2.11
N GLU A 180 -27.82 -10.83 1.57
CA GLU A 180 -28.42 -9.50 1.81
C GLU A 180 -29.59 -9.12 0.86
N GLU A 181 -29.76 -9.77 -0.29
CA GLU A 181 -30.83 -9.38 -1.24
C GLU A 181 -32.17 -10.13 -1.03
N GLU A 182 -32.18 -11.26 -0.32
CA GLU A 182 -33.43 -12.01 -0.04
C GLU A 182 -34.42 -11.28 0.89
N LYS A 183 -34.00 -10.16 1.53
CA LYS A 183 -34.84 -9.46 2.53
C LYS A 183 -35.47 -8.15 2.06
N GLU A 184 -35.09 -7.59 0.91
CA GLU A 184 -35.75 -6.39 0.36
C GLU A 184 -36.79 -6.69 -0.72
N GLU A 185 -36.85 -7.90 -1.27
CA GLU A 185 -37.85 -8.30 -2.28
C GLU A 185 -39.03 -9.10 -1.70
N GLY A 186 -39.52 -8.66 -0.54
CA GLY A 186 -40.83 -9.05 -0.03
C GLY A 186 -42.02 -8.46 -0.81
N GLU A 187 -41.90 -8.12 -2.10
CA GLU A 187 -43.03 -7.68 -2.94
C GLU A 187 -42.71 -7.65 -4.45
N LYS A 188 -42.43 -8.81 -5.06
CA LYS A 188 -42.88 -9.17 -6.43
C LYS A 188 -42.48 -10.60 -6.77
N LYS A 189 -43.47 -11.49 -6.77
CA LYS A 189 -43.37 -12.79 -7.44
C LYS A 189 -43.56 -12.60 -8.95
N GLU A 190 -42.88 -13.45 -9.70
CA GLU A 190 -42.92 -13.65 -11.17
C GLU A 190 -41.85 -12.91 -11.98
N GLU A 191 -40.60 -13.40 -11.89
CA GLU A 191 -39.67 -13.50 -13.03
C GLU A 191 -38.67 -14.65 -12.73
N GLU A 192 -39.07 -15.89 -13.02
CA GLU A 192 -38.28 -17.14 -12.89
C GLU A 192 -37.08 -17.24 -13.89
N GLU A 193 -36.51 -16.11 -14.34
CA GLU A 193 -35.35 -16.10 -15.26
C GLU A 193 -34.27 -15.04 -14.92
N LYS A 194 -34.24 -14.49 -13.69
CA LYS A 194 -33.30 -13.39 -13.33
C LYS A 194 -32.34 -13.58 -12.15
N GLU A 195 -32.25 -14.74 -11.54
CA GLU A 195 -31.21 -15.01 -10.53
C GLU A 195 -30.12 -15.93 -11.11
N GLU A 196 -29.34 -15.41 -12.06
CA GLU A 196 -27.90 -15.68 -11.98
C GLU A 196 -27.42 -14.94 -10.72
N GLU A 197 -27.38 -15.63 -9.58
CA GLU A 197 -26.61 -15.20 -8.40
C GLU A 197 -25.33 -14.51 -8.89
N GLU A 198 -25.10 -13.23 -8.54
CA GLU A 198 -23.98 -12.43 -9.05
C GLU A 198 -22.65 -13.18 -8.83
N LYS A 199 -22.25 -13.99 -9.81
CA LYS A 199 -21.03 -14.78 -9.76
C LYS A 199 -19.87 -13.80 -9.63
N VAL A 200 -19.03 -13.97 -8.62
CA VAL A 200 -17.81 -13.17 -8.49
C VAL A 200 -16.96 -13.35 -9.74
N LYS A 201 -16.87 -12.29 -10.56
CA LYS A 201 -16.10 -12.22 -11.81
C LYS A 201 -14.68 -11.77 -11.54
N THR A 202 -14.51 -10.82 -10.63
CA THR A 202 -13.20 -10.28 -10.25
C THR A 202 -13.09 -10.08 -8.76
N ALA A 203 -11.89 -10.28 -8.22
CA ALA A 203 -11.57 -10.03 -6.82
C ALA A 203 -10.16 -9.45 -6.71
N PHE A 204 -10.01 -8.36 -5.98
CA PHE A 204 -8.73 -7.65 -5.80
C PHE A 204 -8.54 -7.21 -4.37
N VAL A 205 -7.29 -7.18 -3.93
CA VAL A 205 -6.84 -6.37 -2.80
C VAL A 205 -6.18 -5.10 -3.35
N ARG A 206 -6.54 -3.93 -2.82
CA ARG A 206 -5.97 -2.64 -3.22
C ARG A 206 -5.52 -1.85 -2.01
N GLY A 207 -4.41 -1.13 -2.15
CA GLY A 207 -3.99 -0.16 -1.15
C GLY A 207 -4.97 1.00 -0.99
N SER A 208 -5.12 1.52 0.24
CA SER A 208 -5.99 2.68 0.49
C SER A 208 -5.52 3.94 -0.25
N PHE A 209 -4.20 4.12 -0.38
CA PHE A 209 -3.62 5.30 -1.04
C PHE A 209 -2.33 5.05 -1.85
N THR A 210 -1.72 3.86 -1.76
CA THR A 210 -0.37 3.60 -2.30
C THR A 210 -0.38 2.99 -3.72
N SER A 211 0.79 2.93 -4.35
CA SER A 211 1.06 2.59 -5.77
C SER A 211 0.69 1.18 -6.25
N TRP A 212 -0.08 0.41 -5.48
CA TRP A 212 -0.59 -0.90 -5.88
C TRP A 212 -2.07 -0.89 -6.26
N LYS A 213 -2.69 0.30 -6.31
CA LYS A 213 -3.96 0.51 -7.00
C LYS A 213 -3.76 0.14 -8.48
N ASP A 214 -4.51 -0.87 -8.94
CA ASP A 214 -4.54 -1.35 -10.32
C ASP A 214 -3.31 -2.15 -10.78
N ASN A 215 -2.62 -2.83 -9.85
CA ASN A 215 -1.59 -3.81 -10.17
C ASN A 215 -2.19 -5.24 -10.16
N ASN A 216 -2.12 -5.93 -11.31
CA ASN A 216 -2.62 -7.30 -11.48
C ASN A 216 -1.99 -8.34 -10.54
N ASN A 217 -0.82 -8.04 -9.96
CA ASN A 217 -0.19 -8.88 -8.93
C ASN A 217 -1.04 -9.02 -7.65
N PHE A 218 -2.09 -8.20 -7.51
CA PHE A 218 -3.01 -8.23 -6.38
C PHE A 218 -4.41 -8.75 -6.75
N SER A 219 -4.54 -9.32 -7.96
CA SER A 219 -5.71 -10.10 -8.34
C SER A 219 -5.78 -11.38 -7.50
N MET A 220 -6.97 -11.69 -7.00
CA MET A 220 -7.18 -12.80 -6.08
C MET A 220 -7.72 -14.02 -6.79
N SER A 221 -7.15 -15.18 -6.46
CA SER A 221 -7.62 -16.49 -6.92
C SER A 221 -8.70 -17.04 -5.99
N TYR A 222 -9.71 -17.70 -6.54
CA TYR A 222 -10.75 -18.36 -5.74
C TYR A 222 -10.35 -19.79 -5.35
N SER A 223 -10.47 -20.11 -4.07
CA SER A 223 -10.34 -21.47 -3.56
C SER A 223 -11.73 -22.04 -3.26
N LYS A 224 -12.21 -22.95 -4.12
CA LYS A 224 -13.51 -23.63 -3.92
C LYS A 224 -13.54 -24.46 -2.64
N ASN A 225 -12.43 -25.08 -2.25
CA ASN A 225 -12.36 -25.93 -1.06
C ASN A 225 -12.47 -25.13 0.24
N LEU A 226 -11.98 -23.89 0.23
CA LEU A 226 -11.97 -23.01 1.39
C LEU A 226 -13.08 -21.96 1.37
N GLU A 227 -13.77 -21.84 0.22
CA GLU A 227 -14.80 -20.85 -0.09
C GLU A 227 -14.33 -19.40 0.16
N LEU A 228 -13.12 -19.08 -0.29
CA LEU A 228 -12.49 -17.77 -0.13
C LEU A 228 -11.69 -17.36 -1.36
N HIS A 229 -11.43 -16.06 -1.48
CA HIS A 229 -10.43 -15.53 -2.41
C HIS A 229 -9.11 -15.26 -1.68
N TYR A 230 -7.99 -15.46 -2.37
CA TYR A 230 -6.66 -15.18 -1.81
C TYR A 230 -5.65 -14.67 -2.84
N VAL A 231 -4.63 -13.97 -2.38
CA VAL A 231 -3.43 -13.65 -3.16
C VAL A 231 -2.22 -13.61 -2.25
N ALA A 232 -1.10 -14.22 -2.69
CA ALA A 232 0.17 -14.16 -1.99
C ALA A 232 1.08 -13.13 -2.65
N VAL A 233 1.63 -12.22 -1.85
CA VAL A 233 2.52 -11.16 -2.31
C VAL A 233 3.77 -11.10 -1.45
N ASN A 234 4.86 -10.56 -1.99
CA ASN A 234 6.06 -10.36 -1.20
C ASN A 234 5.80 -9.29 -0.12
N SER A 235 6.16 -9.60 1.12
CA SER A 235 5.99 -8.69 2.25
C SER A 235 6.77 -7.38 2.09
N ASP A 236 7.91 -7.40 1.41
CA ASP A 236 8.72 -6.20 1.17
C ASP A 236 8.09 -5.26 0.14
N ASP A 237 7.27 -5.78 -0.78
CA ASP A 237 6.52 -4.96 -1.75
C ASP A 237 5.43 -4.12 -1.07
N ILE A 238 4.94 -4.56 0.10
CA ILE A 238 3.88 -3.86 0.85
C ILE A 238 4.39 -3.13 2.08
N ARG A 239 5.50 -3.60 2.70
CA ARG A 239 6.05 -3.06 3.96
C ARG A 239 6.29 -1.56 3.88
N ASP A 240 6.80 -1.09 2.75
CA ASP A 240 7.10 0.33 2.51
C ASP A 240 5.94 1.07 1.85
N CYS A 241 4.73 0.51 1.81
CA CYS A 241 3.54 1.10 1.21
C CYS A 241 2.49 1.42 2.29
N ILE A 242 2.90 2.21 3.28
CA ILE A 242 2.07 2.59 4.44
C ILE A 242 1.06 3.70 4.12
N GLY A 243 -0.05 3.69 4.85
CA GLY A 243 -1.08 4.73 4.80
C GLY A 243 -1.01 5.72 5.97
N ASN A 244 -2.14 6.38 6.24
CA ASN A 244 -2.28 7.38 7.31
C ASN A 244 -2.01 6.81 8.71
N SER A 245 -2.33 5.54 8.92
CA SER A 245 -2.05 4.74 10.12
C SER A 245 -0.57 4.58 10.41
N GLY A 246 0.30 4.69 9.41
CA GLY A 246 1.71 4.29 9.53
C GLY A 246 1.96 2.80 9.23
N HIS A 247 0.91 2.04 8.90
CA HIS A 247 0.98 0.63 8.50
C HIS A 247 0.51 0.44 7.05
N PRO A 248 0.83 -0.68 6.38
CA PRO A 248 0.24 -1.00 5.09
C PRO A 248 -1.28 -1.12 5.22
N GLU A 249 -1.99 -0.25 4.51
CA GLU A 249 -3.45 -0.17 4.52
C GLU A 249 -4.04 -0.73 3.23
N TYR A 250 -5.10 -1.52 3.34
CA TYR A 250 -5.74 -2.17 2.20
C TYR A 250 -7.26 -2.24 2.30
N LYS A 251 -7.89 -2.49 1.15
CA LYS A 251 -9.33 -2.69 0.94
C LYS A 251 -9.55 -3.84 -0.04
N PHE A 252 -10.66 -4.56 0.12
CA PHE A 252 -11.10 -5.56 -0.85
C PHE A 252 -12.10 -5.00 -1.84
N TYR A 253 -11.97 -5.44 -3.08
CA TYR A 253 -12.87 -5.11 -4.19
C TYR A 253 -13.35 -6.39 -4.86
N ILE A 254 -14.66 -6.56 -4.96
CA ILE A 254 -15.31 -7.68 -5.67
C ILE A 254 -16.15 -7.09 -6.79
N ASN A 255 -15.98 -7.59 -8.02
CA ASN A 255 -16.65 -7.03 -9.20
C ASN A 255 -16.46 -5.50 -9.32
N ASP A 256 -15.25 -5.03 -9.00
CA ASP A 256 -14.86 -3.61 -8.92
C ASP A 256 -15.64 -2.74 -7.90
N LYS A 257 -16.47 -3.36 -7.05
CA LYS A 257 -17.14 -2.71 -5.93
C LYS A 257 -16.32 -2.87 -4.66
N TYR A 258 -16.10 -1.78 -3.94
CA TYR A 258 -15.49 -1.82 -2.61
C TYR A 258 -16.43 -2.55 -1.64
N MET A 259 -15.89 -3.49 -0.87
CA MET A 259 -16.70 -4.33 0.03
C MET A 259 -17.15 -3.65 1.32
N GLY A 260 -16.61 -2.48 1.67
CA GLY A 260 -17.01 -1.74 2.86
C GLY A 260 -16.47 -2.35 4.15
N THR A 261 -15.56 -1.66 4.84
CA THR A 261 -15.03 -2.16 6.12
C THR A 261 -16.06 -2.12 7.25
N GLU A 262 -17.15 -1.39 7.07
CA GLU A 262 -18.35 -1.44 7.92
C GLU A 262 -19.00 -2.83 7.97
N LYS A 263 -18.86 -3.64 6.90
CA LYS A 263 -19.33 -5.03 6.87
C LYS A 263 -18.39 -5.98 7.60
N ALA A 264 -17.17 -5.54 7.90
CA ALA A 264 -16.11 -6.34 8.48
C ALA A 264 -16.13 -6.38 10.03
N SER A 265 -17.32 -6.46 10.63
CA SER A 265 -17.48 -6.45 12.10
C SER A 265 -16.84 -7.65 12.83
N PHE A 266 -16.53 -8.72 12.09
CA PHE A 266 -15.82 -9.90 12.57
C PHE A 266 -14.31 -9.69 12.70
N VAL A 267 -13.76 -8.62 12.11
CA VAL A 267 -12.32 -8.32 12.15
C VAL A 267 -11.96 -7.83 13.55
N PRO A 268 -10.92 -8.40 14.20
CA PRO A 268 -10.57 -8.01 15.55
C PRO A 268 -10.07 -6.56 15.63
N GLU A 269 -10.27 -5.93 16.78
CA GLU A 269 -9.71 -4.60 17.07
C GLU A 269 -8.19 -4.60 16.85
N GLY A 270 -7.68 -3.48 16.30
CA GLY A 270 -6.28 -3.35 15.91
C GLY A 270 -5.99 -3.71 14.45
N TYR A 271 -6.83 -4.51 13.79
CA TYR A 271 -6.68 -4.82 12.35
C TYR A 271 -7.49 -3.90 11.43
N ILE A 272 -8.33 -3.05 12.01
CA ILE A 272 -9.02 -1.93 11.35
C ILE A 272 -8.51 -0.63 11.95
N PHE A 273 -8.11 0.31 11.09
CA PHE A 273 -7.65 1.62 11.51
C PHE A 273 -8.73 2.69 11.29
N HIS A 274 -9.30 3.23 12.36
CA HIS A 274 -10.56 3.99 12.37
C HIS A 274 -10.48 5.43 11.83
N THR A 275 -9.77 5.68 10.74
CA THR A 275 -9.87 6.95 9.98
C THR A 275 -11.22 7.06 9.25
N CYS A 276 -11.46 8.15 8.49
CA CYS A 276 -12.68 8.29 7.66
C CYS A 276 -12.95 7.07 6.76
N ASP A 277 -11.91 6.39 6.29
CA ASP A 277 -11.99 5.23 5.40
C ASP A 277 -12.05 3.88 6.11
N ALA A 278 -11.78 3.86 7.43
CA ALA A 278 -11.72 2.64 8.24
C ALA A 278 -10.94 1.49 7.58
N ASN A 279 -9.71 1.73 7.10
CA ASN A 279 -8.94 0.76 6.31
C ASN A 279 -8.54 -0.49 7.12
N LEU A 280 -8.47 -1.65 6.44
CA LEU A 280 -7.78 -2.82 6.98
C LEU A 280 -6.27 -2.54 7.02
N ILE A 281 -5.56 -3.06 8.01
CA ILE A 281 -4.10 -2.92 8.12
C ILE A 281 -3.38 -4.25 8.29
N VAL A 282 -2.17 -4.31 7.74
CA VAL A 282 -1.23 -5.41 7.98
C VAL A 282 -0.37 -5.07 9.19
N ILE A 283 -0.39 -5.94 10.19
CA ILE A 283 0.47 -5.91 11.37
C ILE A 283 1.57 -6.97 11.23
N PHE A 284 2.83 -6.55 11.37
CA PHE A 284 4.00 -7.41 11.37
C PHE A 284 4.34 -7.91 12.79
N PRO A 285 5.01 -9.08 12.94
CA PRO A 285 5.20 -9.72 14.25
C PRO A 285 5.92 -8.91 15.33
N ASN A 286 6.65 -7.87 14.95
CA ASN A 286 7.43 -7.03 15.86
C ASN A 286 6.71 -5.72 16.26
N GLU A 287 5.46 -5.54 15.85
CA GLU A 287 4.66 -4.35 16.15
C GLU A 287 3.77 -4.58 17.40
N ASP A 288 3.55 -3.53 18.19
CA ASP A 288 2.69 -3.59 19.38
C ASP A 288 1.24 -3.29 19.01
N ILE A 289 0.41 -4.34 18.96
CA ILE A 289 -1.02 -4.20 18.65
C ILE A 289 -1.76 -3.27 19.62
N ASN A 290 -1.35 -3.16 20.88
CA ASN A 290 -2.03 -2.27 21.84
C ASN A 290 -1.73 -0.80 21.53
N GLU A 291 -0.53 -0.49 21.05
CA GLU A 291 -0.19 0.84 20.57
C GLU A 291 -1.00 1.17 19.32
N ILE A 292 -1.11 0.24 18.38
CA ILE A 292 -1.95 0.39 17.16
C ILE A 292 -3.42 0.64 17.53
N ILE A 293 -3.98 -0.12 18.48
CA ILE A 293 -5.35 0.07 18.97
C ILE A 293 -5.52 1.47 19.57
N LYS A 294 -4.56 1.92 20.39
CA LYS A 294 -4.59 3.26 20.97
C LYS A 294 -4.55 4.35 19.89
N GLU A 295 -3.68 4.21 18.90
CA GLU A 295 -3.58 5.15 17.78
C GLU A 295 -4.83 5.15 16.90
N SER A 296 -5.39 3.96 16.63
CA SER A 296 -6.66 3.80 15.89
C SER A 296 -7.82 4.47 16.61
N ASN A 297 -7.90 4.37 17.95
CA ASN A 297 -8.90 5.06 18.74
C ASN A 297 -8.76 6.60 18.68
N ILE A 298 -7.53 7.12 18.68
CA ILE A 298 -7.27 8.54 18.44
C ILE A 298 -7.73 8.91 17.02
N ALA A 299 -7.38 8.12 16.02
CA ALA A 299 -7.78 8.31 14.63
C ALA A 299 -9.30 8.31 14.44
N GLY A 300 -10.04 7.51 15.22
CA GLY A 300 -11.50 7.45 15.20
C GLY A 300 -12.23 8.61 15.86
N THR A 301 -11.51 9.47 16.57
CA THR A 301 -12.11 10.55 17.34
C THR A 301 -12.64 11.66 16.43
N ILE A 302 -13.93 11.99 16.59
CA ILE A 302 -14.52 13.25 16.10
C ILE A 302 -14.69 14.15 17.32
N LYS A 303 -14.02 15.31 17.31
CA LYS A 303 -14.21 16.34 18.33
C LYS A 303 -15.26 17.34 17.87
N HIS A 304 -16.16 17.65 18.78
CA HIS A 304 -17.14 18.72 18.64
C HIS A 304 -16.57 20.03 19.14
N LEU A 305 -17.24 21.14 18.81
CA LEU A 305 -16.80 22.47 19.22
C LEU A 305 -16.64 22.58 20.76
N SER A 306 -17.47 21.88 21.53
CA SER A 306 -17.42 21.82 22.99
C SER A 306 -16.17 21.16 23.56
N ASP A 307 -15.44 20.39 22.76
CA ASP A 307 -14.24 19.67 23.19
C ASP A 307 -12.99 20.55 23.16
N PHE A 308 -13.08 21.76 22.60
CA PHE A 308 -11.98 22.71 22.49
C PHE A 308 -12.12 23.86 23.50
N ASP A 309 -11.05 24.14 24.25
CA ASP A 309 -10.97 25.35 25.06
C ASP A 309 -10.51 26.55 24.22
N LEU A 310 -11.46 27.20 23.56
CA LEU A 310 -11.22 28.36 22.71
C LEU A 310 -10.84 29.64 23.49
N THR A 311 -10.77 29.59 24.83
CA THR A 311 -10.25 30.70 25.65
C THR A 311 -8.72 30.72 25.70
N THR A 312 -8.09 29.58 25.39
CA THR A 312 -6.63 29.42 25.37
C THR A 312 -6.06 29.61 23.96
N SER A 313 -4.75 29.85 23.86
CA SER A 313 -4.10 29.88 22.54
C SER A 313 -4.05 28.47 21.97
N GLU A 314 -3.73 27.49 22.81
CA GLU A 314 -3.58 26.08 22.47
C GLU A 314 -4.85 25.50 21.87
N GLY A 315 -6.02 25.76 22.46
CA GLY A 315 -7.30 25.28 21.92
C GLY A 315 -7.64 25.90 20.57
N LYS A 316 -7.28 27.17 20.35
CA LYS A 316 -7.44 27.84 19.04
C LYS A 316 -6.49 27.26 18.00
N GLU A 317 -5.21 27.04 18.34
CA GLU A 317 -4.23 26.40 17.45
C GLU A 317 -4.65 24.96 17.11
N GLU A 318 -5.22 24.24 18.08
CA GLU A 318 -5.66 22.87 17.96
C GLU A 318 -6.78 22.71 16.92
N ILE A 319 -7.86 23.50 17.04
CA ILE A 319 -8.99 23.44 16.10
C ILE A 319 -8.61 23.98 14.73
N SER A 320 -7.87 25.09 14.66
CA SER A 320 -7.51 25.82 13.43
C SER A 320 -6.34 25.22 12.68
N ASN A 321 -5.59 24.33 13.33
CA ASN A 321 -4.29 23.85 12.88
C ASN A 321 -3.28 25.01 12.62
N PHE A 322 -3.58 26.24 13.08
CA PHE A 322 -2.77 27.43 12.88
C PHE A 322 -1.69 27.52 13.95
N ARG A 323 -0.43 27.34 13.58
CA ARG A 323 0.69 27.43 14.53
C ARG A 323 2.02 27.69 13.84
N LEU A 324 3.02 28.11 14.62
CA LEU A 324 4.38 28.33 14.14
C LEU A 324 5.04 27.00 13.75
N VAL A 325 5.71 26.98 12.60
CA VAL A 325 6.50 25.82 12.15
C VAL A 325 7.81 25.75 12.95
N PRO A 326 8.17 24.59 13.53
CA PRO A 326 9.41 24.44 14.31
C PRO A 326 10.67 24.87 13.55
N GLY A 327 11.67 25.40 14.26
CA GLY A 327 12.91 25.90 13.66
C GLY A 327 12.78 27.24 12.92
N THR A 328 11.59 27.86 12.95
CA THR A 328 11.32 29.18 12.34
C THR A 328 10.69 30.11 13.37
N LYS A 329 10.64 31.41 13.06
CA LYS A 329 9.90 32.45 13.82
C LYS A 329 8.84 33.17 13.00
N LYS A 330 8.79 32.90 11.69
CA LYS A 330 8.02 33.66 10.71
C LYS A 330 7.24 32.79 9.73
N LEU A 331 7.27 31.46 9.85
CA LEU A 331 6.45 30.55 9.02
C LEU A 331 5.38 29.90 9.89
N PHE A 332 4.11 30.11 9.52
CA PHE A 332 2.96 29.52 10.18
C PHE A 332 2.30 28.52 9.25
N ARG A 333 1.91 27.36 9.77
CA ARG A 333 1.04 26.40 9.06
C ARG A 333 -0.39 26.57 9.50
N SER A 334 -1.38 26.20 8.67
CA SER A 334 -2.80 26.28 9.05
C SER A 334 -3.71 25.36 8.24
N PHE A 335 -4.98 25.28 8.68
CA PHE A 335 -6.12 24.93 7.81
C PHE A 335 -6.34 26.00 6.72
N HIS A 336 -7.17 25.73 5.71
CA HIS A 336 -7.42 26.68 4.63
C HIS A 336 -7.99 28.03 5.14
N PRO A 337 -7.50 29.18 4.64
CA PRO A 337 -7.90 30.52 5.09
C PRO A 337 -9.39 30.88 4.99
N TYR A 338 -10.09 30.34 3.99
CA TYR A 338 -11.45 30.80 3.65
C TYR A 338 -12.35 29.78 2.94
N TYR A 339 -11.91 28.54 2.78
CA TYR A 339 -12.64 27.52 2.03
C TYR A 339 -12.73 26.27 2.91
N PRO A 340 -13.93 25.69 3.10
CA PRO A 340 -14.10 24.48 3.91
C PRO A 340 -13.48 23.27 3.21
N THR A 341 -13.43 22.13 3.90
CA THR A 341 -12.79 20.93 3.34
C THR A 341 -13.47 20.42 2.07
N GLY A 342 -14.73 20.81 1.79
CA GLY A 342 -15.41 20.81 0.49
C GLY A 342 -15.56 19.48 -0.27
N GLN A 343 -14.78 18.46 0.08
CA GLN A 343 -14.57 17.23 -0.69
C GLN A 343 -15.02 15.98 0.07
N ARG A 344 -15.45 16.13 1.33
CA ARG A 344 -16.05 15.05 2.10
C ARG A 344 -17.43 15.54 2.51
N ASN A 345 -18.45 14.71 2.32
CA ASN A 345 -19.82 14.95 2.78
C ASN A 345 -19.93 15.00 4.33
N ILE A 346 -18.88 15.48 5.01
CA ILE A 346 -18.71 15.51 6.45
C ILE A 346 -18.63 16.98 6.85
N ASN A 347 -19.79 17.52 7.18
CA ASN A 347 -19.93 18.86 7.72
C ASN A 347 -19.69 18.79 9.23
N TYR A 348 -18.51 19.16 9.71
CA TYR A 348 -18.22 19.22 11.14
C TYR A 348 -18.70 20.55 11.72
N ASP A 349 -19.28 20.53 12.93
CA ASP A 349 -19.65 21.75 13.69
C ASP A 349 -18.46 22.69 13.94
N THR A 350 -17.24 22.16 13.85
CA THR A 350 -15.97 22.90 13.97
C THR A 350 -15.55 23.66 12.71
N GLU A 351 -16.04 23.34 11.50
CA GLU A 351 -15.47 23.88 10.25
C GLU A 351 -15.56 25.41 10.15
N LYS A 352 -16.74 25.97 10.42
CA LYS A 352 -16.97 27.42 10.37
C LYS A 352 -16.03 28.15 11.33
N ILE A 353 -15.95 27.67 12.57
CA ILE A 353 -15.07 28.24 13.61
C ILE A 353 -13.60 28.07 13.26
N ARG A 354 -13.22 26.94 12.66
CA ARG A 354 -11.86 26.66 12.19
C ARG A 354 -11.38 27.75 11.23
N ILE A 355 -12.19 28.04 10.22
CA ILE A 355 -11.90 29.07 9.22
C ILE A 355 -11.82 30.45 9.89
N THR A 356 -12.80 30.82 10.73
CA THR A 356 -12.78 32.09 11.46
C THR A 356 -11.50 32.26 12.29
N LEU A 357 -11.07 31.23 13.02
CA LEU A 357 -9.86 31.28 13.82
C LEU A 357 -8.59 31.38 12.99
N VAL A 358 -8.49 30.72 11.83
CA VAL A 358 -7.36 30.93 10.91
C VAL A 358 -7.27 32.41 10.52
N GLN A 359 -8.39 33.06 10.20
CA GLN A 359 -8.41 34.46 9.80
C GLN A 359 -8.01 35.40 10.94
N GLU A 360 -8.54 35.17 12.14
CA GLU A 360 -8.20 35.93 13.34
C GLU A 360 -6.72 35.81 13.69
N LEU A 361 -6.20 34.58 13.74
CA LEU A 361 -4.80 34.31 14.09
C LEU A 361 -3.86 34.83 13.00
N ALA A 362 -4.17 34.66 11.72
CA ALA A 362 -3.37 35.19 10.63
C ALA A 362 -3.31 36.74 10.68
N THR A 363 -4.44 37.38 10.95
CA THR A 363 -4.50 38.84 11.14
C THR A 363 -3.67 39.27 12.35
N ALA A 364 -3.80 38.57 13.49
CA ALA A 364 -3.09 38.89 14.73
C ALA A 364 -1.57 38.68 14.60
N LYS A 365 -1.12 37.68 13.84
CA LYS A 365 0.29 37.45 13.52
C LYS A 365 0.81 38.35 12.40
N GLY A 366 -0.08 39.09 11.73
CA GLY A 366 0.27 40.02 10.66
C GLY A 366 0.82 39.32 9.43
N ILE A 367 0.30 38.13 9.07
CA ILE A 367 0.71 37.39 7.86
C ILE A 367 0.69 38.31 6.63
N LYS A 368 1.78 38.27 5.85
CA LYS A 368 2.00 39.13 4.67
C LYS A 368 2.09 38.35 3.36
N SER A 369 2.36 37.06 3.42
CA SER A 369 2.54 36.19 2.26
C SER A 369 1.94 34.82 2.52
N ASP A 370 1.42 34.18 1.48
CA ASP A 370 0.78 32.87 1.57
C ASP A 370 1.44 31.85 0.62
N ILE A 371 1.53 30.60 1.06
CA ILE A 371 2.00 29.43 0.31
C ILE A 371 0.85 28.42 0.24
N ASN A 372 0.17 28.40 -0.89
CA ASN A 372 -0.96 27.52 -1.15
C ASN A 372 -0.49 26.23 -1.85
N LEU A 373 -0.62 25.09 -1.16
CA LEU A 373 -0.28 23.75 -1.63
C LEU A 373 -1.47 23.00 -2.27
N THR A 374 -2.57 23.71 -2.53
CA THR A 374 -3.75 23.20 -3.22
C THR A 374 -4.07 24.08 -4.43
N GLU A 375 -5.15 23.76 -5.13
CA GLU A 375 -5.64 24.60 -6.21
C GLU A 375 -6.09 25.99 -5.73
N ASP A 376 -6.25 26.93 -6.67
CA ASP A 376 -6.77 28.25 -6.34
C ASP A 376 -8.26 28.18 -6.04
N CYS A 377 -8.62 28.19 -4.75
CA CYS A 377 -9.99 28.21 -4.28
C CYS A 377 -10.69 29.57 -4.48
N SER A 378 -10.03 30.58 -5.05
CA SER A 378 -10.70 31.86 -5.41
C SER A 378 -11.79 31.66 -6.48
N LYS A 379 -11.71 30.59 -7.27
CA LYS A 379 -12.76 30.21 -8.25
C LYS A 379 -14.11 29.88 -7.61
N TYR A 380 -14.13 29.60 -6.31
CA TYR A 380 -15.33 29.23 -5.56
C TYR A 380 -16.00 30.41 -4.84
N ILE A 381 -15.52 31.64 -5.03
CA ILE A 381 -16.12 32.83 -4.41
C ILE A 381 -17.58 32.96 -4.82
N GLY A 382 -18.45 33.20 -3.83
CA GLY A 382 -19.89 33.34 -4.04
C GLY A 382 -20.65 32.03 -4.02
N GLU A 383 -19.98 30.87 -4.02
CA GLU A 383 -20.65 29.58 -3.77
C GLU A 383 -21.27 29.55 -2.38
N GLU A 384 -22.48 29.01 -2.29
CA GLU A 384 -23.19 28.82 -1.02
C GLU A 384 -22.65 27.57 -0.31
N ILE A 385 -22.37 27.71 0.98
CA ILE A 385 -21.99 26.65 1.89
C ILE A 385 -23.09 26.52 2.94
N GLU A 386 -23.64 25.32 3.10
CA GLU A 386 -24.48 24.94 4.22
C GLU A 386 -23.60 24.40 5.35
N TRP A 387 -23.74 24.96 6.54
CA TRP A 387 -22.99 24.57 7.73
C TRP A 387 -23.77 23.55 8.57
N TYR A 388 -23.07 22.89 9.51
CA TYR A 388 -23.63 21.85 10.37
C TYR A 388 -24.89 22.29 11.14
N ASP A 389 -24.97 23.58 11.50
CA ASP A 389 -26.10 24.18 12.20
C ASP A 389 -27.30 24.53 11.29
N GLY A 390 -27.23 24.18 10.00
CA GLY A 390 -28.21 24.52 8.97
C GLY A 390 -28.14 25.98 8.51
N SER A 391 -27.20 26.78 9.03
CA SER A 391 -26.96 28.13 8.50
C SER A 391 -26.27 28.06 7.15
N THR A 392 -26.51 29.04 6.28
CA THR A 392 -25.80 29.17 5.02
C THR A 392 -24.91 30.41 5.02
N SER A 393 -23.82 30.36 4.26
CA SER A 393 -23.00 31.53 3.94
C SER A 393 -22.38 31.39 2.56
N THR A 394 -21.88 32.47 1.99
CA THR A 394 -21.11 32.40 0.75
C THR A 394 -19.61 32.38 1.01
N VAL A 395 -18.85 31.68 0.16
CA VAL A 395 -17.39 31.74 0.15
C VAL A 395 -16.96 33.18 -0.11
N THR A 396 -16.19 33.75 0.82
CA THR A 396 -15.63 35.10 0.70
C THR A 396 -14.15 35.11 1.09
N ILE A 397 -13.35 35.93 0.43
CA ILE A 397 -11.94 36.10 0.79
C ILE A 397 -11.85 37.10 1.95
N PRO A 398 -11.24 36.75 3.09
CA PRO A 398 -11.09 37.64 4.24
C PRO A 398 -10.13 38.79 3.94
N LYS A 399 -10.31 39.91 4.63
CA LYS A 399 -9.61 41.16 4.33
C LYS A 399 -8.08 41.02 4.31
N TYR A 400 -7.49 40.31 5.29
CA TYR A 400 -6.04 40.12 5.33
C TYR A 400 -5.53 39.38 4.08
N TYR A 401 -6.26 38.36 3.61
CA TYR A 401 -5.87 37.59 2.43
C TYR A 401 -6.09 38.38 1.13
N GLN A 402 -7.13 39.23 1.07
CA GLN A 402 -7.28 40.19 -0.04
C GLN A 402 -6.07 41.12 -0.15
N ASP A 403 -5.50 41.55 0.98
CA ASP A 403 -4.31 42.41 0.99
C ASP A 403 -3.07 41.65 0.46
N ILE A 404 -2.93 40.36 0.80
CA ILE A 404 -1.90 39.47 0.26
C ILE A 404 -2.06 39.27 -1.25
N MET A 405 -3.30 39.04 -1.72
CA MET A 405 -3.58 38.91 -3.16
C MET A 405 -3.28 40.22 -3.90
N LYS A 406 -3.65 41.36 -3.33
CA LYS A 406 -3.39 42.68 -3.91
C LYS A 406 -1.90 43.00 -4.02
N SER A 407 -1.09 42.51 -3.08
CA SER A 407 0.38 42.61 -3.14
C SER A 407 1.04 41.50 -3.98
N ASN A 408 0.25 40.66 -4.67
CA ASN A 408 0.73 39.52 -5.45
C ASN A 408 1.64 38.58 -4.62
N SER A 409 1.32 38.40 -3.33
CA SER A 409 2.12 37.62 -2.38
C SER A 409 1.46 36.28 -2.02
N VAL A 410 0.82 35.64 -3.01
CA VAL A 410 0.31 34.27 -2.91
C VAL A 410 1.14 33.36 -3.82
N CYS A 411 1.75 32.33 -3.25
CA CYS A 411 2.45 31.28 -3.98
C CYS A 411 1.52 30.11 -4.23
N TYR A 412 0.93 30.06 -5.43
CA TYR A 412 0.23 28.86 -5.89
C TYR A 412 1.26 27.80 -6.31
N VAL A 413 1.49 26.81 -5.45
CA VAL A 413 2.51 25.79 -5.65
C VAL A 413 2.03 24.79 -6.70
N GLN A 414 2.62 24.90 -7.89
CA GLN A 414 2.38 24.03 -9.04
C GLN A 414 3.70 23.90 -9.80
N SER A 415 3.91 22.73 -10.41
CA SER A 415 5.04 22.47 -11.29
C SER A 415 4.94 23.31 -12.57
N VAL A 416 6.00 23.29 -13.40
CA VAL A 416 5.96 23.92 -14.73
C VAL A 416 4.84 23.33 -15.60
N SER A 417 4.49 22.07 -15.37
CA SER A 417 3.40 21.36 -16.04
C SER A 417 2.01 21.56 -15.40
N GLY A 418 1.87 22.45 -14.40
CA GLY A 418 0.59 22.73 -13.74
C GLY A 418 0.15 21.69 -12.71
N VAL A 419 1.02 20.74 -12.35
CA VAL A 419 0.72 19.70 -11.36
C VAL A 419 0.92 20.26 -9.96
N SER A 420 -0.13 20.23 -9.15
CA SER A 420 -0.08 20.64 -7.74
C SER A 420 0.49 19.52 -6.85
N PRO A 421 1.07 19.85 -5.69
CA PRO A 421 1.42 18.86 -4.68
C PRO A 421 0.26 17.91 -4.39
N SER A 422 0.53 16.62 -4.34
CA SER A 422 -0.43 15.59 -3.95
C SER A 422 0.16 14.68 -2.88
N TYR A 423 -0.74 14.02 -2.13
CA TYR A 423 -0.39 13.02 -1.11
C TYR A 423 0.65 12.00 -1.66
N HIS A 424 0.46 11.52 -2.89
CA HIS A 424 1.28 10.46 -3.47
C HIS A 424 2.74 10.91 -3.66
N TYR A 425 2.93 12.14 -4.13
CA TYR A 425 4.29 12.64 -4.35
C TYR A 425 5.00 12.95 -3.04
N VAL A 426 4.30 13.52 -2.05
CA VAL A 426 4.95 13.95 -0.80
C VAL A 426 5.39 12.77 0.07
N TYR A 427 4.68 11.64 0.05
CA TYR A 427 5.05 10.45 0.83
C TYR A 427 5.82 9.41 0.01
N ASN A 428 5.31 9.03 -1.17
CA ASN A 428 5.83 7.87 -1.91
C ASN A 428 6.90 8.24 -2.93
N LYS A 429 6.90 9.48 -3.44
CA LYS A 429 7.82 9.92 -4.50
C LYS A 429 8.52 11.26 -4.20
N PRO A 430 9.10 11.47 -3.01
CA PRO A 430 9.71 12.75 -2.64
C PRO A 430 11.00 13.07 -3.42
N ARG A 431 11.54 12.10 -4.17
CA ARG A 431 12.68 12.31 -5.10
C ARG A 431 12.26 12.56 -6.56
N ASN A 432 10.95 12.62 -6.83
CA ASN A 432 10.45 12.95 -8.16
C ASN A 432 10.78 14.43 -8.49
N PRO A 433 11.17 14.76 -9.74
CA PRO A 433 11.46 16.14 -10.14
C PRO A 433 10.35 17.14 -9.79
N LEU A 434 9.07 16.75 -9.83
CA LEU A 434 7.96 17.61 -9.45
C LEU A 434 8.06 18.08 -7.99
N PHE A 435 8.48 17.19 -7.08
CA PHE A 435 8.68 17.55 -5.67
C PHE A 435 9.79 18.60 -5.52
N TYR A 436 10.90 18.44 -6.25
CA TYR A 436 11.98 19.41 -6.26
C TYR A 436 11.58 20.75 -6.86
N GLU A 437 10.79 20.77 -7.93
CA GLU A 437 10.24 22.00 -8.51
C GLU A 437 9.40 22.77 -7.49
N TRP A 438 8.54 22.07 -6.74
CA TRP A 438 7.72 22.70 -5.70
C TRP A 438 8.58 23.30 -4.57
N ILE A 439 9.59 22.57 -4.10
CA ILE A 439 10.51 23.09 -3.08
C ILE A 439 11.29 24.30 -3.58
N GLN A 440 11.84 24.23 -4.79
CA GLN A 440 12.56 25.36 -5.39
C GLN A 440 11.64 26.58 -5.55
N LYS A 441 10.39 26.37 -5.97
CA LYS A 441 9.39 27.44 -6.11
C LYS A 441 9.08 28.10 -4.77
N ILE A 442 8.82 27.31 -3.73
CA ILE A 442 8.54 27.83 -2.38
C ILE A 442 9.74 28.60 -1.83
N VAL A 443 10.94 28.04 -1.92
CA VAL A 443 12.15 28.71 -1.40
C VAL A 443 12.42 30.00 -2.16
N ASN A 444 12.33 30.01 -3.49
CA ASN A 444 12.50 31.22 -4.28
C ASN A 444 11.42 32.28 -3.96
N PHE A 445 10.18 31.85 -3.74
CA PHE A 445 9.10 32.73 -3.31
C PHE A 445 9.43 33.37 -1.95
N ILE A 446 9.80 32.57 -0.96
CA ILE A 446 10.18 33.09 0.36
C ILE A 446 11.34 34.08 0.24
N LEU A 447 12.36 33.78 -0.58
CA LEU A 447 13.56 34.61 -0.72
C LEU A 447 13.35 35.91 -1.50
N SER A 448 12.34 35.99 -2.36
CA SER A 448 12.04 37.21 -3.13
C SER A 448 11.81 38.42 -2.22
N ASP A 449 12.44 39.55 -2.53
CA ASP A 449 12.22 40.80 -1.79
C ASP A 449 10.79 41.34 -1.95
N ALA A 450 10.06 40.88 -2.96
CA ALA A 450 8.65 41.23 -3.15
C ALA A 450 7.71 40.54 -2.14
N HIS A 451 8.19 39.54 -1.39
CA HIS A 451 7.37 38.74 -0.48
C HIS A 451 7.90 38.89 0.95
N GLU A 452 7.09 39.54 1.78
CA GLU A 452 7.41 39.85 3.17
C GLU A 452 6.99 38.70 4.10
N ALA A 453 7.77 38.51 5.16
CA ALA A 453 7.37 37.72 6.31
C ALA A 453 6.41 38.52 7.23
N PRO A 454 5.56 37.87 8.04
CA PRO A 454 5.42 36.41 8.21
C PRO A 454 4.66 35.71 7.07
N PHE A 455 5.00 34.45 6.86
CA PHE A 455 4.43 33.56 5.85
C PHE A 455 3.41 32.61 6.47
N GLN A 456 2.34 32.30 5.73
CA GLN A 456 1.41 31.22 6.01
C GLN A 456 1.56 30.11 4.96
N ILE A 457 1.50 28.83 5.37
CA ILE A 457 1.50 27.68 4.47
C ILE A 457 0.30 26.77 4.77
N HIS A 458 -0.47 26.43 3.74
CA HIS A 458 -1.67 25.60 3.92
C HIS A 458 -1.94 24.71 2.70
N CYS A 459 -2.88 23.78 2.88
CA CYS A 459 -3.54 23.03 1.81
C CYS A 459 -5.05 23.13 2.07
N ALA A 460 -5.86 22.12 1.74
CA ALA A 460 -7.27 22.13 2.10
C ALA A 460 -7.48 22.00 3.64
N ILE A 461 -6.82 21.03 4.27
CA ILE A 461 -7.02 20.72 5.71
C ILE A 461 -5.81 21.16 6.56
N GLY A 462 -4.67 21.42 5.93
CA GLY A 462 -3.41 21.67 6.63
C GLY A 462 -2.74 20.42 7.19
N THR A 463 -3.10 19.22 6.70
CA THR A 463 -2.65 17.92 7.21
C THR A 463 -1.46 17.37 6.42
N ASP A 464 -1.68 16.79 5.23
CA ASP A 464 -0.67 16.02 4.49
C ASP A 464 0.43 16.89 3.89
N ARG A 465 0.07 17.60 2.81
CA ARG A 465 0.98 18.46 2.05
C ARG A 465 1.58 19.52 2.96
N THR A 466 0.73 20.21 3.72
CA THR A 466 1.19 21.20 4.70
C THR A 466 2.09 20.59 5.75
N GLY A 467 1.78 19.40 6.28
CA GLY A 467 2.62 18.73 7.27
C GLY A 467 4.00 18.40 6.75
N VAL A 468 4.11 17.77 5.57
CA VAL A 468 5.40 17.41 4.97
C VAL A 468 6.22 18.64 4.61
N PHE A 469 5.63 19.63 3.92
CA PHE A 469 6.35 20.85 3.56
C PHE A 469 6.74 21.69 4.78
N SER A 470 5.91 21.75 5.83
CA SER A 470 6.25 22.43 7.08
C SER A 470 7.42 21.73 7.79
N ALA A 471 7.38 20.41 7.93
CA ALA A 471 8.47 19.64 8.52
C ALA A 471 9.77 19.84 7.75
N LEU A 472 9.72 19.81 6.42
CA LEU A 472 10.89 20.00 5.56
C LEU A 472 11.48 21.40 5.68
N LEU A 473 10.65 22.45 5.60
CA LEU A 473 11.10 23.85 5.75
C LEU A 473 11.64 24.12 7.16
N GLY A 474 10.99 23.59 8.19
CA GLY A 474 11.46 23.68 9.58
C GLY A 474 12.82 23.00 9.77
N ALA A 475 12.97 21.78 9.24
CA ALA A 475 14.23 21.03 9.29
C ALA A 475 15.36 21.73 8.51
N LEU A 476 15.07 22.31 7.33
CA LEU A 476 16.02 23.15 6.60
C LEU A 476 16.45 24.40 7.39
N CYS A 477 15.62 24.89 8.30
CA CYS A 477 15.93 26.01 9.18
C CYS A 477 16.59 25.58 10.50
N GLY A 478 16.79 24.27 10.73
CA GLY A 478 17.51 23.72 11.87
C GLY A 478 16.66 22.98 12.90
N ALA A 479 15.36 22.76 12.66
CA ALA A 479 14.57 21.90 13.53
C ALA A 479 15.07 20.45 13.48
N THR A 480 15.06 19.79 14.64
CA THR A 480 15.38 18.37 14.79
C THR A 480 14.25 17.49 14.26
N TRP A 481 14.55 16.20 14.03
CA TRP A 481 13.53 15.20 13.68
C TRP A 481 12.40 15.14 14.71
N GLU A 482 12.74 15.16 16.00
CA GLU A 482 11.78 15.12 17.10
C GLU A 482 10.83 16.33 17.06
N GLU A 483 11.36 17.54 16.85
CA GLU A 483 10.53 18.74 16.76
C GLU A 483 9.55 18.71 15.58
N VAL A 484 10.01 18.30 14.40
CA VAL A 484 9.15 18.30 13.19
C VAL A 484 8.15 17.16 13.19
N SER A 485 8.51 15.98 13.71
CA SER A 485 7.59 14.84 13.83
C SER A 485 6.53 15.09 14.90
N ASN A 486 6.90 15.68 16.04
CA ASN A 486 5.94 16.08 17.07
C ASN A 486 4.98 17.16 16.54
N ASP A 487 5.46 18.15 15.80
CA ASP A 487 4.56 19.15 15.16
C ASP A 487 3.60 18.52 14.15
N TYR A 488 4.09 17.57 13.37
CA TYR A 488 3.29 16.83 12.41
C TYR A 488 2.13 16.08 13.10
N GLN A 489 2.42 15.33 14.17
CA GLN A 489 1.40 14.59 14.92
C GLN A 489 0.39 15.49 15.66
N LYS A 490 0.75 16.72 16.06
CA LYS A 490 -0.19 17.66 16.70
C LYS A 490 -1.46 17.88 15.87
N THR A 491 -1.37 17.70 14.55
CA THR A 491 -2.50 17.75 13.63
C THR A 491 -3.65 16.82 14.04
N ASN A 492 -3.34 15.65 14.63
CA ASN A 492 -4.34 14.66 15.06
C ASN A 492 -5.31 15.21 16.12
N ARG A 493 -4.89 16.26 16.85
CA ARG A 493 -5.69 16.88 17.90
C ARG A 493 -6.92 17.60 17.36
N MET A 494 -6.95 17.94 16.06
CA MET A 494 -8.16 18.47 15.40
C MET A 494 -9.36 17.54 15.54
N GLY A 495 -9.17 16.22 15.70
CA GLY A 495 -10.26 15.27 15.89
C GLY A 495 -11.26 15.27 14.74
N ILE A 496 -10.80 15.11 13.50
CA ILE A 496 -11.65 15.12 12.28
C ILE A 496 -11.53 13.80 11.50
N LYS A 497 -11.23 12.70 12.19
CA LYS A 497 -10.92 11.38 11.59
C LYS A 497 -9.80 11.38 10.53
N GLU A 498 -8.89 12.34 10.68
CA GLU A 498 -7.64 12.46 9.94
C GLU A 498 -6.48 12.14 10.88
N TYR A 499 -5.79 11.04 10.63
CA TYR A 499 -4.65 10.62 11.44
C TYR A 499 -3.34 10.77 10.67
N ARG A 500 -2.31 11.23 11.37
CA ARG A 500 -0.98 11.49 10.85
C ARG A 500 0.03 10.80 11.76
N SER A 501 0.40 9.59 11.35
CA SER A 501 1.44 8.80 12.02
C SER A 501 2.83 9.37 11.76
N THR A 502 3.71 9.34 12.76
CA THR A 502 5.13 9.70 12.57
C THR A 502 5.81 8.78 11.55
N ALA A 503 5.40 7.51 11.46
CA ALA A 503 5.94 6.57 10.47
C ALA A 503 5.69 7.05 9.03
N LEU A 504 4.54 7.67 8.77
CA LEU A 504 4.21 8.22 7.45
C LEU A 504 5.11 9.41 7.08
N LEU A 505 5.40 10.31 8.03
CA LEU A 505 6.36 11.38 7.79
C LEU A 505 7.78 10.82 7.64
N ALA A 506 8.14 9.83 8.46
CA ALA A 506 9.46 9.20 8.44
C ALA A 506 9.73 8.58 7.07
N GLN A 507 8.75 7.89 6.50
CA GLN A 507 8.84 7.36 5.14
C GLN A 507 9.19 8.44 4.11
N SER A 508 8.54 9.60 4.15
CA SER A 508 8.84 10.71 3.23
C SER A 508 10.32 11.13 3.32
N PHE A 509 10.83 11.32 4.55
CA PHE A 509 12.21 11.75 4.77
C PHE A 509 13.23 10.64 4.47
N GLN A 510 12.94 9.39 4.83
CA GLN A 510 13.75 8.22 4.52
C GLN A 510 13.92 8.04 3.01
N ARG A 511 12.82 8.14 2.27
CA ARG A 511 12.83 8.08 0.80
C ARG A 511 13.55 9.27 0.19
N LEU A 512 13.41 10.47 0.74
CA LEU A 512 14.09 11.67 0.26
C LEU A 512 15.61 11.55 0.41
N LEU A 513 16.06 11.18 1.62
CA LEU A 513 17.47 11.12 2.01
C LEU A 513 18.15 9.77 1.70
N GLU A 514 17.40 8.76 1.26
CA GLU A 514 17.86 7.38 1.04
C GLU A 514 18.51 6.78 2.30
N VAL A 515 17.84 6.93 3.44
CA VAL A 515 18.24 6.35 4.73
C VAL A 515 17.19 5.35 5.21
N ASN A 516 17.62 4.33 5.94
CA ASN A 516 16.71 3.28 6.45
C ASN A 516 15.90 3.74 7.67
N ASP A 517 16.43 4.68 8.44
CA ASP A 517 15.84 5.13 9.70
C ASP A 517 16.17 6.60 9.93
N ILE A 518 15.17 7.46 9.79
CA ILE A 518 15.34 8.91 9.93
C ILE A 518 15.70 9.32 11.38
N THR A 519 15.32 8.51 12.37
CA THR A 519 15.58 8.82 13.79
C THR A 519 17.07 8.77 14.13
N LYS A 520 17.87 8.09 13.30
CA LYS A 520 19.33 7.97 13.44
C LYS A 520 20.11 9.08 12.72
N VAL A 521 19.43 10.03 12.08
CA VAL A 521 20.08 11.16 11.40
C VAL A 521 20.34 12.29 12.40
N GLU A 522 21.54 12.30 13.00
CA GLU A 522 21.93 13.28 14.04
C GLU A 522 21.85 14.75 13.58
N HIS A 523 22.17 15.02 12.32
CA HIS A 523 22.21 16.37 11.75
C HIS A 523 21.25 16.52 10.58
N LEU A 524 19.94 16.43 10.87
CA LEU A 524 18.88 16.46 9.86
C LEU A 524 18.98 17.66 8.90
N SER A 525 19.23 18.87 9.42
CA SER A 525 19.41 20.07 8.59
C SER A 525 20.55 19.91 7.59
N GLU A 526 21.72 19.42 8.03
CA GLU A 526 22.88 19.25 7.15
C GLU A 526 22.65 18.14 6.11
N ALA A 527 21.99 17.05 6.49
CA ALA A 527 21.61 15.98 5.57
C ALA A 527 20.70 16.51 4.44
N LEU A 528 19.69 17.30 4.79
CA LEU A 528 18.81 17.95 3.81
C LEU A 528 19.53 18.99 2.96
N TRP A 529 20.41 19.80 3.55
CA TRP A 529 21.21 20.78 2.81
C TRP A 529 22.08 20.09 1.77
N ASN A 530 22.77 19.02 2.15
CA ASN A 530 23.56 18.22 1.22
C ASN A 530 22.70 17.57 0.14
N HIS A 531 21.51 17.06 0.50
CA HIS A 531 20.59 16.53 -0.49
C HIS A 531 20.21 17.60 -1.54
N PHE A 532 19.74 18.78 -1.15
CA PHE A 532 19.28 19.79 -2.12
C PHE A 532 20.40 20.54 -2.87
N THR A 533 21.63 20.53 -2.36
CA THR A 533 22.77 21.23 -2.96
C THR A 533 23.71 20.33 -3.76
N ILE A 534 23.65 19.01 -3.56
CA ILE A 534 24.55 18.04 -4.20
C ILE A 534 23.78 16.97 -4.96
N VAL A 535 22.76 16.34 -4.33
CA VAL A 535 22.09 15.15 -4.86
C VAL A 535 20.92 15.51 -5.77
N ALA A 536 19.99 16.33 -5.26
CA ALA A 536 18.81 16.74 -5.99
C ALA A 536 19.21 17.70 -7.11
N THR A 537 18.84 17.36 -8.35
CA THR A 537 19.08 18.21 -9.50
C THR A 537 17.83 18.42 -10.34
N LEU A 538 17.71 19.60 -10.93
CA LEU A 538 16.76 19.94 -11.98
C LEU A 538 17.55 20.44 -13.18
N ASN A 539 17.37 19.83 -14.34
CA ASN A 539 18.10 20.16 -15.57
C ASN A 539 19.63 20.17 -15.38
N GLY A 540 20.15 19.20 -14.63
CA GLY A 540 21.59 19.04 -14.37
C GLY A 540 22.20 20.06 -13.40
N LYS A 541 21.39 20.88 -12.72
CA LYS A 541 21.84 21.84 -11.70
C LYS A 541 21.26 21.49 -10.33
N PRO A 542 21.98 21.72 -9.23
CA PRO A 542 21.42 21.59 -7.89
C PRO A 542 20.11 22.36 -7.73
N VAL A 543 19.15 21.75 -7.02
CA VAL A 543 17.84 22.37 -6.79
C VAL A 543 17.98 23.68 -6.02
N LEU A 544 18.87 23.72 -5.02
CA LEU A 544 19.18 24.91 -4.23
C LEU A 544 20.70 25.08 -4.12
N THR A 545 21.14 26.26 -3.69
CA THR A 545 22.54 26.52 -3.30
C THR A 545 22.63 26.70 -1.79
N ARG A 546 23.83 26.55 -1.21
CA ARG A 546 24.01 26.77 0.23
C ARG A 546 23.65 28.20 0.63
N GLU A 547 23.98 29.19 -0.21
CA GLU A 547 23.64 30.60 0.02
C GLU A 547 22.13 30.82 0.09
N LYS A 548 21.36 30.13 -0.78
CA LYS A 548 19.88 30.18 -0.71
C LYS A 548 19.34 29.56 0.57
N LEU A 549 19.93 28.46 1.04
CA LEU A 549 19.50 27.80 2.27
C LEU A 549 19.82 28.64 3.52
N GLU A 550 20.99 29.27 3.55
CA GLU A 550 21.34 30.25 4.59
C GLU A 550 20.41 31.45 4.58
N ALA A 551 20.14 32.02 3.39
CA ALA A 551 19.20 33.12 3.24
C ALA A 551 17.78 32.73 3.67
N LEU A 552 17.35 31.49 3.38
CA LEU A 552 16.04 30.97 3.77
C LEU A 552 15.94 30.91 5.30
N LYS A 553 16.94 30.27 5.93
CA LYS A 553 17.03 30.15 7.39
C LYS A 553 17.02 31.53 8.06
N ASN A 554 17.74 32.50 7.50
CA ASN A 554 17.79 33.87 8.02
C ASN A 554 16.46 34.62 7.83
N LYS A 555 15.80 34.46 6.68
CA LYS A 555 14.53 35.15 6.42
C LYS A 555 13.39 34.62 7.29
N LEU A 556 13.42 33.33 7.63
CA LEU A 556 12.41 32.68 8.48
C LEU A 556 12.70 32.77 9.99
N ASN A 557 13.90 33.17 10.42
CA ASN A 557 14.28 33.37 11.83
C ASN A 557 14.41 34.85 12.23
#